data_AF-A0A0D8BJS4-F1
#
_entry.id   AF-A0A0D8BJS4-F1
#
_cell.length_a   1.000
_cell.length_b   1.000
_cell.length_c   1.000
_cell.angle_alpha   90.00
_cell.angle_beta   90.00
_cell.angle_gamma   90.00
#
_symmetry.space_group_name_H-M   'P 1'
#
loop_
_entity.id
_entity.type
_entity.pdbx_description
1 polymer ?
#
loop_
_entity_poly.entity_id
_entity_poly.type
_entity_poly.pdbx_seq_one_letter_code
_entity_poly.pdbx_strand_id
1 'polypeptide(L)'
;MPRPTADRPRGDRAPRGPARGRLARRARLAGVAVTAAALTATLVGCSADVTRPRVETSLGPVFANLYVQQQALLGHPGLTPAAVAARPTCHRSTPGSHDKGAGSDWICQVGWTDGTGKAQNGKFELQVRSNGCYQAGGPSKIVGPIMIRSAAGKQVINPVFEFDGCFDTT
;
A
#
# COMPACT_ATOMS: atom_id res chain seq x y z
N MET A 1 3.56 -92.08 -59.10
CA MET A 1 3.01 -91.81 -60.45
C MET A 1 1.51 -91.96 -60.40
N PRO A 2 0.67 -91.20 -61.13
CA PRO A 2 0.83 -89.91 -61.83
C PRO A 2 0.07 -88.80 -61.03
N ARG A 3 0.01 -87.48 -61.30
CA ARG A 3 0.17 -86.63 -62.47
C ARG A 3 0.73 -85.26 -62.02
N PRO A 4 1.56 -84.61 -62.86
CA PRO A 4 1.74 -83.16 -62.86
C PRO A 4 0.98 -82.53 -64.05
N THR A 5 0.43 -81.33 -63.86
CA THR A 5 0.10 -80.35 -64.91
C THR A 5 -0.19 -79.04 -64.18
N ALA A 6 0.65 -78.00 -64.24
CA ALA A 6 0.84 -77.05 -65.35
C ALA A 6 -0.52 -76.57 -65.89
N ASP A 7 -0.85 -75.29 -66.02
CA ASP A 7 -0.06 -74.12 -66.33
C ASP A 7 -0.89 -72.84 -66.02
N ARG A 8 -0.20 -71.70 -65.91
CA ARG A 8 -0.67 -70.29 -65.80
C ARG A 8 -1.25 -69.83 -67.17
N PRO A 9 -1.58 -68.53 -67.47
CA PRO A 9 -1.72 -67.30 -66.65
C PRO A 9 -2.88 -66.33 -67.09
N ARG A 10 -2.92 -65.15 -66.43
CA ARG A 10 -3.06 -63.76 -66.97
C ARG A 10 -4.42 -63.04 -66.98
N GLY A 11 -4.36 -61.79 -66.49
CA GLY A 11 -5.30 -60.67 -66.72
C GLY A 11 -6.33 -60.50 -65.59
N ASP A 12 -6.60 -59.34 -65.00
CA ASP A 12 -6.34 -57.96 -65.41
C ASP A 12 -6.37 -56.97 -64.22
N ARG A 13 -5.56 -55.93 -64.40
CA ARG A 13 -5.51 -54.53 -63.91
C ARG A 13 -6.38 -54.00 -62.74
N ALA A 14 -5.69 -53.13 -61.98
CA ALA A 14 -6.08 -52.29 -60.84
C ALA A 14 -7.03 -51.10 -61.15
N PRO A 15 -7.44 -50.31 -60.13
CA PRO A 15 -6.69 -49.06 -59.89
C PRO A 15 -6.52 -48.59 -58.42
N ARG A 16 -5.28 -48.20 -58.13
CA ARG A 16 -4.82 -46.95 -57.47
C ARG A 16 -5.83 -46.20 -56.59
N GLY A 17 -5.70 -46.38 -55.27
CA GLY A 17 -6.03 -45.35 -54.29
C GLY A 17 -4.87 -44.34 -54.15
N PRO A 18 -5.13 -43.03 -54.02
CA PRO A 18 -4.10 -42.00 -54.12
C PRO A 18 -3.28 -41.85 -52.83
N ALA A 19 -1.97 -41.80 -52.99
CA ALA A 19 -1.07 -41.13 -52.06
C ALA A 19 -1.11 -39.62 -52.32
N ARG A 20 -1.70 -38.83 -51.43
CA ARG A 20 -1.44 -37.38 -51.31
C ARG A 20 -1.60 -36.95 -49.85
N GLY A 21 -0.53 -36.40 -49.29
CA GLY A 21 -0.57 -35.76 -47.96
C GLY A 21 0.44 -36.30 -46.96
N ARG A 22 1.73 -36.38 -47.32
CA ARG A 22 2.76 -36.10 -46.32
C ARG A 22 2.60 -34.64 -45.91
N LEU A 23 2.85 -34.38 -44.62
CA LEU A 23 2.96 -33.08 -43.95
C LEU A 23 1.65 -32.53 -43.38
N ALA A 24 1.76 -32.07 -42.14
CA ALA A 24 0.79 -31.33 -41.36
C ALA A 24 -0.29 -32.13 -40.61
N ARG A 25 0.12 -32.93 -39.61
CA ARG A 25 -0.46 -32.84 -38.25
C ARG A 25 0.34 -33.60 -37.17
N ARG A 26 1.67 -33.53 -37.21
CA ARG A 26 2.47 -33.67 -35.99
C ARG A 26 2.51 -32.30 -35.31
N ALA A 27 1.48 -31.98 -34.53
CA ALA A 27 1.52 -30.89 -33.53
C ALA A 27 0.11 -30.70 -32.93
N ARG A 28 -0.40 -31.67 -32.15
CA ARG A 28 -1.57 -31.41 -31.28
C ARG A 28 -1.55 -32.16 -29.95
N LEU A 29 -0.40 -32.62 -29.46
CA LEU A 29 -0.33 -33.29 -28.14
C LEU A 29 1.00 -33.06 -27.38
N ALA A 30 1.68 -31.91 -27.57
CA ALA A 30 2.95 -31.64 -26.87
C ALA A 30 3.26 -30.15 -26.64
N GLY A 31 2.26 -29.30 -26.39
CA GLY A 31 2.48 -27.84 -26.38
C GLY A 31 1.56 -27.00 -25.51
N VAL A 32 0.96 -27.56 -24.46
CA VAL A 32 0.23 -26.77 -23.45
C VAL A 32 0.49 -27.37 -22.06
N ALA A 33 1.74 -27.31 -21.59
CA ALA A 33 2.05 -27.71 -20.22
C ALA A 33 3.30 -27.03 -19.61
N VAL A 34 4.00 -26.12 -20.30
CA VAL A 34 5.28 -25.56 -19.82
C VAL A 34 5.43 -24.05 -20.04
N THR A 35 4.36 -23.27 -19.84
CA THR A 35 4.47 -21.79 -19.76
C THR A 35 3.52 -21.17 -18.73
N ALA A 36 3.27 -21.87 -17.61
CA ALA A 36 2.49 -21.33 -16.49
C ALA A 36 3.29 -21.28 -15.17
N ALA A 37 4.61 -21.26 -15.25
CA ALA A 37 5.48 -21.24 -14.08
C ALA A 37 6.66 -20.29 -14.31
N ALA A 38 6.45 -19.00 -14.05
CA ALA A 38 7.45 -18.03 -13.56
C ALA A 38 6.96 -16.58 -13.75
N LEU A 39 5.80 -16.24 -13.20
CA LEU A 39 5.44 -14.84 -12.92
C LEU A 39 4.80 -14.74 -11.54
N THR A 40 5.38 -15.39 -10.54
CA THR A 40 5.24 -14.92 -9.16
C THR A 40 6.24 -13.78 -9.00
N ALA A 41 5.89 -12.61 -9.54
CA ALA A 41 6.50 -11.37 -9.11
C ALA A 41 6.29 -11.32 -7.59
N THR A 42 7.37 -11.47 -6.84
CA THR A 42 7.39 -11.24 -5.42
C THR A 42 7.07 -9.77 -5.21
N LEU A 43 5.79 -9.44 -5.09
CA LEU A 43 5.36 -8.25 -4.36
C LEU A 43 5.77 -8.50 -2.91
N VAL A 44 7.06 -8.33 -2.63
CA VAL A 44 7.54 -8.05 -1.29
C VAL A 44 7.03 -6.64 -1.03
N GLY A 45 5.74 -6.53 -0.70
CA GLY A 45 5.30 -5.42 0.11
C GLY A 45 6.05 -5.61 1.41
N CYS A 46 7.21 -4.96 1.54
CA CYS A 46 7.89 -4.84 2.81
C CYS A 46 6.84 -4.26 3.76
N SER A 47 6.24 -5.09 4.62
CA SER A 47 5.43 -4.59 5.71
C SER A 47 6.31 -3.60 6.44
N ALA A 48 5.91 -2.33 6.46
CA ALA A 48 6.70 -1.34 7.17
C ALA A 48 6.79 -1.82 8.61
N ASP A 49 8.00 -1.94 9.15
CA ASP A 49 8.14 -2.31 10.55
C ASP A 49 7.49 -1.18 11.39
N VAL A 50 6.30 -1.45 11.92
CA VAL A 50 5.55 -0.48 12.71
C VAL A 50 6.10 -0.53 14.11
N THR A 51 6.89 0.49 14.47
CA THR A 51 7.49 0.62 15.79
C THR A 51 7.27 2.04 16.30
N ARG A 52 7.24 2.21 17.62
CA ARG A 52 7.11 3.54 18.25
C ARG A 52 8.07 4.58 17.67
N PRO A 53 9.39 4.32 17.53
CA PRO A 53 10.30 5.31 16.97
C PRO A 53 9.91 5.78 15.56
N ARG A 54 9.39 4.88 14.70
CA ARG A 54 8.94 5.25 13.35
C ARG A 54 7.63 6.04 13.37
N VAL A 55 6.70 5.68 14.25
CA VAL A 55 5.46 6.45 14.46
C VAL A 55 5.80 7.87 14.93
N GLU A 56 6.66 8.01 15.94
CA GLU A 56 7.06 9.31 16.49
C GLU A 56 7.84 10.15 15.47
N THR A 57 8.76 9.53 14.72
CA THR A 57 9.56 10.21 13.70
C THR A 57 8.71 10.77 12.56
N SER A 58 7.62 10.07 12.20
CA SER A 58 6.68 10.55 11.16
C SER A 58 5.68 11.57 11.71
N LEU A 59 5.07 11.30 12.87
CA LEU A 59 3.98 12.10 13.43
C LEU A 59 4.38 13.54 13.74
N GLY A 60 5.56 13.74 14.35
CA GLY A 60 6.02 15.06 14.77
C GLY A 60 6.10 16.08 13.62
N PRO A 61 6.86 15.78 12.55
CA PRO A 61 6.94 16.64 11.38
C PRO A 61 5.59 16.87 10.68
N VAL A 62 4.78 15.82 10.50
CA VAL A 62 3.46 15.94 9.84
C VAL A 62 2.58 16.91 10.63
N PHE A 63 2.45 16.70 11.94
CA PHE A 63 1.68 17.59 12.80
C PHE A 63 2.21 19.04 12.76
N ALA A 64 3.53 19.23 12.86
CA ALA A 64 4.11 20.57 12.86
C ALA A 64 3.82 21.36 11.57
N ASN A 65 3.89 20.69 10.41
CA ASN A 65 3.55 21.31 9.12
C ASN A 65 2.06 21.70 9.03
N LEU A 66 1.18 20.79 9.45
CA LEU A 66 -0.27 21.05 9.43
C LEU A 66 -0.68 22.11 10.45
N TYR A 67 -0.02 22.16 11.61
CA TYR A 67 -0.26 23.19 12.61
C TYR A 67 0.13 24.57 12.08
N VAL A 68 1.29 24.70 11.41
CA VAL A 68 1.66 25.95 10.74
C VAL A 68 0.63 26.35 9.69
N GLN A 69 0.14 25.40 8.89
CA GLN A 69 -0.93 25.67 7.92
C GLN A 69 -2.21 26.16 8.59
N GLN A 70 -2.62 25.55 9.71
CA GLN A 70 -3.74 26.00 10.50
C GLN A 70 -3.56 27.44 10.98
N GLN A 71 -2.39 27.77 11.54
CA GLN A 71 -2.10 29.11 12.04
C GLN A 71 -2.15 30.15 10.91
N ALA A 72 -1.63 29.82 9.72
CA ALA A 72 -1.77 30.67 8.55
C ALA A 72 -3.24 30.88 8.14
N LEU A 73 -4.06 29.83 8.15
CA LEU A 73 -5.50 29.93 7.89
C LEU A 73 -6.22 30.84 8.90
N LEU A 74 -5.81 30.80 10.17
CA LEU A 74 -6.36 31.62 11.25
C LEU A 74 -5.84 33.06 11.27
N GLY A 75 -4.92 33.43 10.37
CA GLY A 75 -4.37 34.79 10.29
C GLY A 75 -3.13 35.03 11.15
N HIS A 76 -2.43 33.96 11.54
CA HIS A 76 -1.17 34.01 12.29
C HIS A 76 -0.01 33.45 11.45
N PRO A 77 0.40 34.14 10.35
CA PRO A 77 1.51 33.68 9.52
C PRO A 77 2.87 33.85 10.22
N GLY A 78 3.90 33.17 9.71
CA GLY A 78 5.29 33.32 10.17
C GLY A 78 5.76 32.26 11.18
N LEU A 79 4.86 31.41 11.68
CA LEU A 79 5.25 30.22 12.44
C LEU A 79 5.94 29.20 11.51
N THR A 80 7.01 28.57 11.98
CA THR A 80 7.74 27.53 11.21
C THR A 80 7.60 26.18 11.89
N PRO A 81 7.65 25.05 11.15
CA PRO A 81 7.58 23.72 11.77
C PRO A 81 8.69 23.48 12.80
N ALA A 82 9.88 24.07 12.57
CA ALA A 82 10.98 24.02 13.51
C ALA A 82 10.67 24.74 14.83
N ALA A 83 10.00 25.90 14.77
CA ALA A 83 9.57 26.64 15.96
C ALA A 83 8.43 25.94 16.72
N VAL A 84 7.55 25.21 16.01
CA VAL A 84 6.52 24.36 16.65
C VAL A 84 7.17 23.25 17.47
N ALA A 85 8.32 22.74 17.01
CA ALA A 85 9.14 21.76 17.72
C ALA A 85 8.32 20.56 18.27
N ALA A 86 7.37 20.04 17.47
CA ALA A 86 6.49 18.96 17.92
C ALA A 86 7.27 17.71 18.35
N ARG A 87 6.92 17.17 19.53
CA ARG A 87 7.53 15.99 20.13
C ARG A 87 6.42 15.02 20.55
N PRO A 88 6.11 14.01 19.71
CA PRO A 88 5.22 12.93 20.10
C PRO A 88 5.90 11.97 21.07
N THR A 89 5.13 11.42 22.00
CA THR A 89 5.45 10.24 22.79
C THR A 89 4.29 9.26 22.67
N CYS A 90 4.53 8.13 22.02
CA CYS A 90 3.51 7.19 21.59
C CYS A 90 3.58 5.88 22.36
N HIS A 91 2.42 5.24 22.52
CA HIS A 91 2.31 3.87 23.03
C HIS A 91 1.10 3.19 22.41
N ARG A 92 1.10 1.86 22.41
CA ARG A 92 -0.08 1.06 22.08
C ARG A 92 -0.83 0.73 23.37
N SER A 93 -2.15 0.90 23.36
CA SER A 93 -3.01 0.57 24.50
C SER A 93 -3.26 -0.94 24.65
N THR A 94 -2.99 -1.74 23.61
CA THR A 94 -3.05 -3.21 23.71
C THR A 94 -1.96 -3.75 24.67
N PRO A 95 -2.32 -4.54 25.70
CA PRO A 95 -1.35 -5.17 26.60
C PRO A 95 -0.37 -6.09 25.85
N GLY A 96 0.92 -6.05 26.25
CA GLY A 96 1.95 -6.90 25.64
C GLY A 96 2.32 -6.55 24.20
N SER A 97 1.85 -5.42 23.68
CA SER A 97 2.16 -4.95 22.32
C SER A 97 3.62 -4.53 22.13
N HIS A 98 4.32 -4.19 23.22
CA HIS A 98 5.69 -3.65 23.22
C HIS A 98 5.88 -2.48 22.24
N ASP A 99 4.82 -1.71 22.00
CA ASP A 99 4.77 -0.60 21.03
C ASP A 99 5.24 -0.98 19.61
N LYS A 100 4.75 -2.13 19.13
CA LYS A 100 5.00 -2.65 17.77
C LYS A 100 3.71 -3.09 17.07
N GLY A 101 3.72 -3.05 15.75
CA GLY A 101 2.65 -3.56 14.88
C GLY A 101 1.58 -2.54 14.52
N ALA A 102 0.86 -2.84 13.44
CA ALA A 102 -0.33 -2.10 13.01
C ALA A 102 -1.47 -2.22 14.03
N GLY A 103 -2.38 -1.24 14.04
CA GLY A 103 -3.54 -1.22 14.93
C GLY A 103 -4.18 0.16 15.06
N SER A 104 -5.42 0.18 15.55
CA SER A 104 -6.18 1.39 15.89
C SER A 104 -6.01 1.84 17.33
N ASP A 105 -5.02 1.26 18.03
CA ASP A 105 -4.84 1.36 19.46
C ASP A 105 -3.60 2.19 19.85
N TRP A 106 -3.02 2.89 18.89
CA TRP A 106 -1.90 3.82 19.08
C TRP A 106 -2.40 5.13 19.69
N ILE A 107 -1.78 5.53 20.81
CA ILE A 107 -2.07 6.76 21.53
C ILE A 107 -0.79 7.56 21.65
N CYS A 108 -0.79 8.78 21.12
CA CYS A 108 0.36 9.67 21.13
C CYS A 108 0.06 10.94 21.92
N GLN A 109 0.85 11.24 22.95
CA GLN A 109 0.90 12.56 23.57
C GLN A 109 1.84 13.42 22.74
N VAL A 110 1.34 14.47 22.10
CA VAL A 110 2.15 15.37 21.29
C VAL A 110 2.32 16.67 22.04
N GLY A 111 3.54 16.96 22.46
CA GLY A 111 3.91 18.29 22.98
C GLY A 111 4.37 19.20 21.85
N TRP A 112 4.01 20.49 21.88
CA TRP A 112 4.49 21.48 20.91
C TRP A 112 4.51 22.90 21.46
N THR A 113 5.11 23.82 20.73
CA THR A 113 5.11 25.26 21.03
C THR A 113 4.14 25.98 20.09
N ASP A 114 3.22 26.76 20.63
CA ASP A 114 2.26 27.55 19.85
C ASP A 114 2.86 28.85 19.29
N GLY A 115 2.07 29.58 18.49
CA GLY A 115 2.48 30.86 17.90
C GLY A 115 2.84 31.96 18.89
N THR A 116 2.52 31.80 20.18
CA THR A 116 2.87 32.73 21.27
C THR A 116 4.09 32.28 22.08
N GLY A 117 4.72 31.16 21.70
CA GLY A 117 5.84 30.57 22.42
C GLY A 117 5.41 29.75 23.65
N LYS A 118 4.12 29.48 23.85
CA LYS A 118 3.65 28.67 24.98
C LYS A 118 3.67 27.19 24.64
N ALA A 119 4.02 26.36 25.63
CA ALA A 119 3.95 24.91 25.52
C ALA A 119 2.49 24.44 25.54
N GLN A 120 2.17 23.53 24.63
CA GLN A 120 0.89 22.88 24.47
C GLN A 120 1.10 21.36 24.46
N ASN A 121 0.05 20.61 24.80
CA ASN A 121 0.05 19.16 24.71
C ASN A 121 -1.34 18.63 24.33
N GLY A 122 -1.38 17.54 23.56
CA GLY A 122 -2.60 16.94 23.07
C GLY A 122 -2.47 15.43 22.91
N LYS A 123 -3.53 14.70 23.25
CA LYS A 123 -3.66 13.27 22.98
C LYS A 123 -4.19 13.06 21.56
N PHE A 124 -3.43 12.38 20.72
CA PHE A 124 -3.82 11.95 19.39
C PHE A 124 -4.03 10.45 19.35
N GLU A 125 -5.17 10.02 18.80
CA GLU A 125 -5.47 8.62 18.54
C GLU A 125 -5.11 8.27 17.09
N LEU A 126 -4.32 7.22 16.89
CA LEU A 126 -3.81 6.82 15.58
C LEU A 126 -4.34 5.45 15.16
N GLN A 127 -4.66 5.35 13.88
CA GLN A 127 -4.95 4.10 13.18
C GLN A 127 -3.81 3.79 12.21
N VAL A 128 -2.85 2.98 12.66
CA VAL A 128 -1.65 2.65 11.89
C VAL A 128 -1.87 1.36 11.10
N ARG A 129 -1.64 1.41 9.78
CA ARG A 129 -1.76 0.30 8.84
C ARG A 129 -0.42 -0.43 8.71
N SER A 130 -0.44 -1.67 8.22
CA SER A 130 0.76 -2.50 8.03
C SER A 130 1.73 -1.99 6.95
N ASN A 131 1.27 -1.07 6.09
CA ASN A 131 2.12 -0.38 5.12
C ASN A 131 2.80 0.88 5.70
N GLY A 132 2.64 1.17 6.99
CA GLY A 132 3.27 2.30 7.67
C GLY A 132 2.52 3.63 7.51
N CYS A 133 1.36 3.64 6.83
CA CYS A 133 0.48 4.80 6.80
C CYS A 133 -0.47 4.80 8.00
N TYR A 134 -0.87 5.99 8.45
CA TYR A 134 -1.78 6.16 9.56
C TYR A 134 -2.73 7.33 9.34
N GLN A 135 -3.88 7.25 10.00
CA GLN A 135 -4.80 8.37 10.22
C GLN A 135 -4.69 8.76 11.69
N ALA A 136 -4.58 10.06 11.98
CA ALA A 136 -4.47 10.62 13.32
C ALA A 136 -5.64 11.56 13.60
N GLY A 137 -6.35 11.32 14.70
CA GLY A 137 -7.39 12.22 15.22
C GLY A 137 -6.85 13.07 16.36
N GLY A 138 -7.07 14.39 16.29
CA GLY A 138 -6.62 15.35 17.29
C GLY A 138 -7.69 15.70 18.33
N PRO A 139 -7.30 16.16 19.53
CA PRO A 139 -8.25 16.52 20.58
C PRO A 139 -8.88 17.88 20.28
N SER A 140 -10.15 17.89 19.85
CA SER A 140 -10.85 19.08 19.37
C SER A 140 -10.89 20.27 20.34
N LYS A 141 -10.82 20.01 21.65
CA LYS A 141 -10.73 21.05 22.69
C LYS A 141 -9.42 21.84 22.66
N ILE A 142 -8.36 21.27 22.08
CA ILE A 142 -7.02 21.87 22.01
C ILE A 142 -6.72 22.35 20.59
N VAL A 143 -6.93 21.49 19.59
CA VAL A 143 -6.61 21.81 18.19
C VAL A 143 -7.77 22.45 17.42
N GLY A 144 -8.93 22.61 18.05
CA GLY A 144 -10.13 23.19 17.45
C GLY A 144 -11.04 22.18 16.72
N PRO A 145 -12.22 22.62 16.27
CA PRO A 145 -13.20 21.79 15.57
C PRO A 145 -12.76 21.44 14.13
N ILE A 146 -13.50 20.54 13.47
CA ILE A 146 -13.26 20.14 12.08
C ILE A 146 -13.36 21.30 11.08
N MET A 147 -14.25 22.28 11.32
CA MET A 147 -14.37 23.47 10.50
C MET A 147 -13.89 24.70 11.28
N ILE A 148 -12.93 25.42 10.71
CA ILE A 148 -12.46 26.71 11.22
C ILE A 148 -12.82 27.82 10.25
N ARG A 149 -13.04 29.02 10.80
CA ARG A 149 -13.21 30.23 9.99
C ARG A 149 -11.84 30.80 9.69
N SER A 150 -11.45 30.83 8.43
CA SER A 150 -10.19 31.43 8.02
C SER A 150 -10.20 32.95 8.17
N ALA A 151 -9.03 33.58 8.14
CA ALA A 151 -8.89 35.03 8.15
C ALA A 151 -9.62 35.72 6.98
N ALA A 152 -9.83 35.00 5.86
CA ALA A 152 -10.64 35.46 4.73
C ALA A 152 -12.17 35.29 4.95
N GLY A 153 -12.59 34.88 6.14
CA GLY A 153 -13.99 34.69 6.53
C GLY A 153 -14.64 33.39 6.03
N LYS A 154 -13.91 32.55 5.28
CA LYS A 154 -14.42 31.29 4.72
C LYS A 154 -14.33 30.16 5.75
N GLN A 155 -15.33 29.27 5.75
CA GLN A 155 -15.23 28.01 6.47
C GLN A 155 -14.33 27.05 5.71
N VAL A 156 -13.30 26.53 6.37
CA VAL A 156 -12.34 25.58 5.81
C VAL A 156 -12.12 24.42 6.76
N ILE A 157 -11.69 23.28 6.24
CA ILE A 157 -11.31 22.13 7.06
C ILE A 157 -10.07 22.50 7.88
N ASN A 158 -10.12 22.18 9.17
CA ASN A 158 -9.01 22.31 10.07
C ASN A 158 -7.98 21.21 9.81
N PRO A 159 -6.77 21.52 9.31
CA PRO A 159 -5.81 20.52 8.87
C PRO A 159 -5.26 19.65 10.01
N VAL A 160 -5.41 20.05 11.27
CA VAL A 160 -4.93 19.28 12.44
C VAL A 160 -6.06 18.57 13.21
N PHE A 161 -7.32 18.69 12.77
CA PHE A 161 -8.44 17.99 13.40
C PHE A 161 -8.34 16.47 13.18
N GLU A 162 -8.11 16.09 11.93
CA GLU A 162 -7.85 14.72 11.52
C GLU A 162 -6.96 14.77 10.28
N PHE A 163 -5.90 13.96 10.25
CA PHE A 163 -4.94 13.98 9.15
C PHE A 163 -4.28 12.63 8.94
N ASP A 164 -3.79 12.41 7.72
CA ASP A 164 -3.04 11.22 7.35
C ASP A 164 -1.53 11.50 7.35
N GLY A 165 -0.75 10.45 7.56
CA GLY A 165 0.69 10.44 7.37
C GLY A 165 1.20 9.04 7.07
N CYS A 166 2.45 8.93 6.65
CA CYS A 166 3.11 7.64 6.45
C CYS A 166 4.56 7.70 6.94
N PHE A 167 5.11 6.58 7.40
CA PHE A 167 6.55 6.47 7.64
C PHE A 167 7.27 6.63 6.31
N ASP A 168 8.34 7.42 6.29
CA ASP A 168 9.22 7.70 5.14
C ASP A 168 8.55 7.79 3.76
N THR A 169 8.52 9.01 3.22
CA THR A 169 8.41 9.27 1.78
C THR A 169 9.78 9.55 1.13
N THR A 170 10.90 9.13 1.76
CA THR A 170 12.25 9.27 1.17
C THR A 170 12.53 8.24 0.11
#